data_AF-A0A8S3V7Z7-F1
#
_entry.id   AF-A0A8S3V7Z7-F1
#
_cell.length_a   1.000
_cell.length_b   1.000
_cell.length_c   1.000
_cell.angle_alpha   90.00
_cell.angle_beta   90.00
_cell.angle_gamma   90.00
#
_symmetry.space_group_name_H-M   'P 1'
#
loop_
_entity.id
_entity.type
_entity.pdbx_description
1 polymer ?
#
loop_
_entity_poly.entity_id
_entity_poly.type
_entity_poly.pdbx_seq_one_letter_code
_entity_poly.pdbx_strand_id
1 'polypeptide(L)'
;MHCAYGFRTDPTTGCKICACNTQPPSCPPVLCRMYCAYGFRTDSKTGCEYCACNKQPPSSGTCPPVLCRMHCAYGFRTDPRTGCELCACNTQLPSCPPVLCRMHCAYGFRTDPRTGCEHCACNTQPPSCPPVMCRMYCANGFKNNSTTGCQYCACQK
;
A
#
# COMPACT_ATOMS: atom_id res chain seq x y z
N MET A 1 14.48 -16.22 -28.77
CA MET A 1 15.67 -15.77 -29.53
C MET A 1 16.62 -15.12 -28.54
N HIS A 2 17.85 -15.65 -28.38
CA HIS A 2 18.85 -15.09 -27.46
C HIS A 2 19.93 -14.38 -28.27
N CYS A 3 20.12 -13.07 -28.05
CA CYS A 3 21.12 -12.28 -28.76
C CYS A 3 22.34 -12.07 -27.85
N ALA A 4 23.52 -12.55 -28.26
CA ALA A 4 24.76 -12.46 -27.48
C ALA A 4 25.17 -11.02 -27.14
N TYR A 5 24.86 -10.06 -27.99
CA TYR A 5 25.22 -8.64 -27.84
C TYR A 5 24.00 -7.72 -27.67
N GLY A 6 22.86 -8.29 -27.27
CA GLY A 6 21.61 -7.56 -27.08
C GLY A 6 20.80 -7.34 -28.38
N PHE A 7 19.63 -6.72 -28.22
CA PHE A 7 18.71 -6.42 -29.31
C PHE A 7 18.99 -5.04 -29.90
N ARG A 8 18.85 -4.92 -31.23
CA ARG A 8 18.90 -3.64 -31.94
C ARG A 8 17.74 -2.76 -31.48
N THR A 9 17.95 -1.45 -31.47
CA THR A 9 16.91 -0.46 -31.20
C THR A 9 16.52 0.28 -32.47
N ASP A 10 15.26 0.65 -32.56
CA ASP A 10 14.76 1.52 -33.63
C ASP A 10 15.27 2.96 -33.42
N PRO A 11 15.85 3.61 -34.46
CA PRO A 11 16.48 4.92 -34.31
C PRO A 11 15.49 6.07 -34.12
N THR A 12 14.21 5.88 -34.43
CA THR A 12 13.16 6.90 -34.28
C THR A 12 12.44 6.81 -32.94
N THR A 13 12.25 5.60 -32.43
CA THR A 13 11.46 5.34 -31.21
C THR A 13 12.29 4.90 -30.01
N GLY A 14 13.52 4.43 -30.22
CA GLY A 14 14.37 3.86 -29.16
C GLY A 14 13.91 2.50 -28.63
N CYS A 15 12.85 1.91 -29.20
CA CYS A 15 12.34 0.61 -28.80
C CYS A 15 13.21 -0.53 -29.33
N LYS A 16 13.33 -1.62 -28.56
CA LYS A 16 14.02 -2.85 -29.00
C LYS A 16 13.22 -3.50 -30.14
N ILE A 17 13.90 -3.80 -31.24
CA ILE A 17 13.34 -4.53 -32.38
C ILE A 17 13.83 -5.99 -32.36
N CYS A 18 13.13 -6.89 -33.05
CA CYS A 18 13.44 -8.32 -33.10
C CYS A 18 14.64 -8.62 -34.02
N ALA A 19 15.77 -7.97 -33.78
CA ALA A 19 17.02 -8.17 -34.48
C ALA A 19 18.19 -8.09 -33.48
N CYS A 20 19.20 -8.93 -33.63
CA CYS A 20 20.37 -8.94 -32.75
C CYS A 20 21.43 -7.92 -33.19
N ASN A 21 22.16 -7.37 -32.22
CA ASN A 21 23.40 -6.66 -32.52
C ASN A 21 24.46 -7.65 -33.01
N THR A 22 25.19 -7.28 -34.06
CA THR A 22 26.23 -8.11 -34.68
C THR A 22 27.61 -7.85 -34.06
N GLN A 23 27.74 -6.77 -33.30
CA GLN A 23 28.98 -6.37 -32.62
C GLN A 23 28.69 -6.05 -31.15
N PRO A 24 29.66 -6.28 -30.25
CA PRO A 24 29.57 -5.82 -28.88
C PRO A 24 29.41 -4.29 -28.87
N PRO A 25 28.59 -3.72 -27.97
CA PRO A 25 28.55 -2.28 -27.78
C PRO A 25 29.95 -1.79 -27.39
N SER A 26 30.50 -0.87 -28.19
CA SER A 26 31.81 -0.25 -27.96
C SER A 26 31.69 0.75 -26.80
N CYS A 27 31.74 0.25 -25.57
CA CYS A 27 31.74 1.09 -24.38
C CYS A 27 33.19 1.38 -23.93
N PRO A 28 33.55 2.65 -23.70
CA PRO A 28 34.81 2.96 -23.04
C PRO A 28 34.81 2.35 -21.62
N PRO A 29 35.96 1.88 -21.11
CA PRO A 29 36.05 1.40 -19.75
C PRO A 29 35.71 2.51 -18.75
N VAL A 30 35.04 2.14 -17.66
CA VAL A 30 34.71 3.06 -16.57
C VAL A 30 36.00 3.36 -15.78
N LEU A 31 36.56 4.56 -15.93
CA LEU A 31 37.89 4.92 -15.38
C LEU A 31 37.86 5.47 -13.95
N CYS A 32 36.69 5.61 -13.32
CA CYS A 32 36.60 6.12 -11.95
C CYS A 32 36.96 5.07 -10.89
N ARG A 33 37.69 5.50 -9.87
CA ARG A 33 38.07 4.68 -8.70
C ARG A 33 37.03 4.77 -7.59
N MET A 34 35.79 4.38 -7.88
CA MET A 34 34.71 4.33 -6.90
C MET A 34 34.08 2.95 -6.85
N TYR A 35 33.70 2.50 -5.65
CA TYR A 35 32.96 1.26 -5.48
C TYR A 35 31.46 1.56 -5.42
N CYS A 36 30.69 0.99 -6.35
CA CYS A 36 29.24 1.08 -6.36
C CYS A 36 28.62 -0.25 -5.93
N ALA A 37 28.04 -0.30 -4.73
CA ALA A 37 27.48 -1.53 -4.16
C ALA A 37 26.35 -2.16 -5.00
N TYR A 38 25.68 -1.35 -5.83
CA TYR A 38 24.57 -1.77 -6.71
C TYR A 38 24.90 -1.59 -8.20
N GLY A 39 26.19 -1.52 -8.55
CA GLY A 39 26.66 -1.33 -9.93
C GLY A 39 26.65 0.12 -10.42
N PHE A 40 27.20 0.34 -11.61
CA PHE A 40 27.28 1.65 -12.26
C PHE A 40 26.01 1.96 -13.07
N ARG A 41 25.72 3.25 -13.25
CA ARG A 41 24.61 3.72 -14.08
C ARG A 41 24.96 3.57 -15.55
N THR A 42 24.00 3.13 -16.35
CA THR A 42 24.09 3.07 -17.81
C THR A 42 23.43 4.27 -18.47
N ASP A 43 24.03 4.78 -19.53
CA ASP A 43 23.44 5.79 -20.41
C ASP A 43 22.32 5.16 -21.27
N SER A 44 21.18 5.83 -21.41
CA SER A 44 20.01 5.29 -22.10
C SER A 44 20.13 5.29 -23.63
N LYS A 45 21.03 6.09 -24.20
CA LYS A 45 21.27 6.18 -25.64
C LYS A 45 22.34 5.21 -26.10
N THR A 46 23.41 5.05 -25.32
CA THR A 46 24.54 4.19 -25.67
C THR A 46 24.51 2.83 -24.98
N GLY A 47 23.79 2.71 -23.86
CA GLY A 47 23.81 1.52 -23.00
C GLY A 47 25.09 1.38 -22.18
N CYS A 48 26.01 2.35 -22.25
CA CYS A 48 27.32 2.26 -21.61
C CYS A 48 27.31 2.77 -20.17
N GLU A 49 28.08 2.11 -19.31
CA GLU A 49 28.27 2.52 -17.93
C GLU A 49 29.10 3.82 -17.84
N TYR A 50 28.76 4.68 -16.88
CA TYR A 50 29.52 5.89 -16.57
C TYR A 50 29.71 6.04 -15.06
N CYS A 51 30.53 7.00 -14.66
CA CYS A 51 30.95 7.24 -13.28
C CYS A 51 29.85 7.79 -12.37
N ALA A 52 28.83 6.98 -12.13
CA ALA A 52 27.78 7.22 -11.17
C ALA A 52 27.20 5.88 -10.69
N CYS A 53 26.91 5.78 -9.40
CA CYS A 53 26.33 4.55 -8.83
C CYS A 53 24.81 4.47 -9.07
N ASN A 54 24.32 3.26 -9.27
CA ASN A 54 22.89 2.99 -9.16
C ASN A 54 22.44 3.26 -7.72
N LYS A 55 21.22 3.77 -7.59
CA LYS A 55 20.55 3.80 -6.30
C LYS A 55 20.26 2.36 -5.87
N GLN A 56 20.21 2.13 -4.57
CA GLN A 56 19.72 0.89 -4.02
C GLN A 56 18.38 0.56 -4.70
N PRO A 57 18.25 -0.61 -5.36
CA PRO A 57 16.96 -1.02 -5.88
C PRO A 57 15.97 -1.03 -4.70
N PRO A 58 14.71 -0.58 -4.89
CA PRO A 58 13.70 -0.68 -3.84
C PRO A 58 13.75 -2.11 -3.30
N SER A 59 14.00 -2.24 -1.99
CA SER A 59 14.19 -3.53 -1.34
C SER A 59 13.07 -4.45 -1.79
N SER A 60 13.44 -5.53 -2.48
CA SER A 60 12.53 -6.51 -3.05
C SER A 60 11.57 -7.03 -1.98
N GLY A 61 10.41 -6.37 -1.84
CA GLY A 61 9.24 -6.76 -1.05
C GLY A 61 9.43 -7.16 0.42
N THR A 62 10.65 -7.15 0.96
CA THR A 62 10.96 -7.78 2.24
C THR A 62 11.28 -6.68 3.24
N CYS A 63 10.31 -6.40 4.11
CA CYS A 63 10.52 -5.52 5.23
C CYS A 63 11.50 -6.17 6.22
N PRO A 64 12.48 -5.43 6.76
CA PRO A 64 13.31 -5.95 7.83
C PRO A 64 12.42 -6.30 9.03
N PRO A 65 12.72 -7.39 9.77
CA PRO A 65 11.96 -7.73 10.97
C PRO A 65 12.08 -6.59 11.99
N VAL A 66 10.96 -6.23 12.62
CA VAL A 66 10.93 -5.22 13.69
C VAL A 66 11.66 -5.79 14.91
N LEU A 67 12.83 -5.25 15.23
CA LEU A 67 13.70 -5.76 16.31
C LEU A 67 13.33 -5.25 17.71
N CYS A 68 12.31 -4.40 17.84
CA CYS A 68 11.98 -3.80 19.13
C CYS A 68 10.93 -4.56 19.92
N ARG A 69 11.17 -4.66 21.23
CA ARG A 69 10.40 -5.48 22.18
C ARG A 69 9.35 -4.65 22.91
N MET A 70 8.51 -3.92 22.18
CA MET A 70 7.41 -3.14 22.75
C MET A 70 6.07 -3.75 22.39
N HIS A 71 5.12 -3.74 23.33
CA HIS A 71 3.77 -4.22 23.10
C HIS A 71 2.86 -3.06 22.67
N CYS A 72 2.54 -2.99 21.38
CA CYS A 72 1.64 -1.97 20.84
C CYS A 72 0.20 -2.49 20.80
N ALA A 73 -0.71 -1.87 21.57
CA ALA A 73 -2.12 -2.26 21.63
C ALA A 73 -2.85 -2.18 20.26
N TYR A 74 -2.40 -1.27 19.38
CA TYR A 74 -2.99 -1.02 18.06
C TYR A 74 -2.04 -1.36 16.90
N GLY A 75 -1.04 -2.21 17.16
CA GLY A 75 -0.01 -2.60 16.20
C GLY A 75 1.08 -1.54 15.98
N PHE A 76 2.05 -1.87 15.13
CA PHE A 76 3.16 -1.01 14.77
C PHE A 76 2.77 -0.04 13.64
N ARG A 77 3.38 1.15 13.64
CA ARG A 77 3.26 2.12 12.55
C ARG A 77 3.99 1.61 11.32
N THR A 78 3.48 1.88 10.13
CA THR A 78 4.14 1.56 8.88
C THR A 78 4.74 2.81 8.22
N ASP A 79 5.90 2.67 7.59
CA ASP A 79 6.51 3.70 6.76
C ASP A 79 5.68 3.88 5.47
N PRO A 80 5.25 5.10 5.10
CA PRO A 80 4.36 5.34 3.97
C PRO A 80 5.02 5.17 2.59
N ARG A 81 6.36 5.13 2.52
CA ARG A 81 7.10 4.95 1.25
C ARG A 81 7.41 3.49 0.97
N THR A 82 7.61 2.70 2.03
CA THR A 82 8.06 1.30 1.94
C THR A 82 6.99 0.31 2.39
N GLY A 83 5.99 0.75 3.16
CA GLY A 83 4.98 -0.11 3.79
C GLY A 83 5.48 -0.88 4.99
N CYS A 84 6.74 -0.70 5.40
CA CYS A 84 7.37 -1.52 6.43
C CYS A 84 7.08 -1.04 7.84
N GLU A 85 6.93 -1.98 8.77
CA GLU A 85 6.72 -1.67 10.18
C GLU A 85 7.92 -0.94 10.79
N LEU A 86 7.60 0.09 11.57
CA LEU A 86 8.51 0.95 12.30
C LEU A 86 8.45 0.59 13.78
N CYS A 87 9.53 0.87 14.51
CA CYS A 87 9.52 0.75 15.96
C CYS A 87 8.77 1.91 16.64
N ALA A 88 7.48 2.02 16.37
CA ALA A 88 6.59 3.01 16.96
C ALA A 88 5.17 2.44 16.97
N CYS A 89 4.43 2.64 18.06
CA CYS A 89 3.05 2.19 18.14
C CYS A 89 2.09 3.12 17.40
N ASN A 90 1.02 2.55 16.84
CA ASN A 90 -0.13 3.34 16.43
C ASN A 90 -0.79 3.96 17.67
N THR A 91 -1.15 5.23 17.58
CA THR A 91 -1.84 5.97 18.64
C THR A 91 -3.36 5.85 18.55
N GLN A 92 -3.87 5.30 17.45
CA GLN A 92 -5.29 5.15 17.14
C GLN A 92 -5.54 3.76 16.53
N LEU A 93 -6.78 3.26 16.66
CA LEU A 93 -7.21 2.04 15.96
C LEU A 93 -6.89 2.21 14.46
N PRO A 94 -6.34 1.19 13.77
CA PRO A 94 -6.22 1.23 12.32
C PRO A 94 -7.60 1.53 11.74
N SER A 95 -7.69 2.55 10.86
CA SER A 95 -8.93 2.80 10.13
C SER A 95 -9.30 1.51 9.41
N CYS A 96 -10.48 0.97 9.66
CA CYS A 96 -10.90 -0.28 9.05
C CYS A 96 -10.77 -0.21 7.52
N PRO A 97 -10.11 -1.18 6.87
CA PRO A 97 -10.03 -1.20 5.43
C PRO A 97 -11.45 -1.24 4.85
N PRO A 98 -11.71 -0.59 3.71
CA PRO A 98 -13.02 -0.65 3.08
C PRO A 98 -13.37 -2.10 2.73
N VAL A 99 -14.62 -2.48 2.99
CA VAL A 99 -15.16 -3.81 2.71
C VAL A 99 -15.33 -3.99 1.20
N LEU A 100 -14.39 -4.65 0.54
CA LEU A 100 -14.38 -4.86 -0.93
C LEU A 100 -15.17 -6.10 -1.37
N CYS A 101 -16.42 -6.23 -0.95
CA CYS A 101 -17.27 -7.38 -1.26
C CYS A 101 -18.45 -6.95 -2.13
N ARG A 102 -18.81 -7.74 -3.16
CA ARG A 102 -19.93 -7.43 -4.09
C ARG A 102 -21.31 -7.83 -3.58
N MET A 103 -21.45 -8.14 -2.30
CA MET A 103 -22.71 -8.58 -1.69
C MET A 103 -23.45 -7.41 -1.05
N HIS A 104 -24.77 -7.41 -1.16
CA HIS A 104 -25.62 -6.43 -0.49
C HIS A 104 -26.26 -7.05 0.76
N CYS A 105 -25.87 -6.58 1.94
CA CYS A 105 -26.39 -7.08 3.21
C CYS A 105 -27.52 -6.20 3.73
N ALA A 106 -28.75 -6.74 3.82
CA ALA A 106 -29.93 -6.00 4.27
C ALA A 106 -29.81 -5.44 5.71
N TYR A 107 -29.05 -6.11 6.57
CA TYR A 107 -28.80 -5.71 7.96
C TYR A 107 -27.35 -5.28 8.21
N GLY A 108 -26.63 -4.89 7.15
CA GLY A 108 -25.22 -4.49 7.22
C GLY A 108 -24.24 -5.66 7.30
N PHE A 109 -22.95 -5.34 7.25
CA PHE A 109 -21.86 -6.30 7.33
C PHE A 109 -21.56 -6.67 8.79
N ARG A 110 -21.06 -7.88 9.00
CA ARG A 110 -20.60 -8.36 10.31
C ARG A 110 -19.28 -7.68 10.65
N THR A 111 -19.17 -7.25 11.91
CA THR A 111 -17.94 -6.71 12.49
C THR A 111 -17.18 -7.80 13.24
N ASP A 112 -15.86 -7.74 13.15
CA ASP A 112 -14.97 -8.57 13.95
C ASP A 112 -14.92 -8.03 15.39
N PRO A 113 -15.17 -8.85 16.43
CA PRO A 113 -15.25 -8.38 17.81
C PRO A 113 -13.91 -7.95 18.43
N ARG A 114 -12.77 -8.31 17.81
CA ARG A 114 -11.44 -7.90 18.28
C ARG A 114 -10.99 -6.59 17.65
N THR A 115 -11.35 -6.37 16.39
CA THR A 115 -10.89 -5.19 15.62
C THR A 115 -11.97 -4.14 15.44
N GLY A 116 -13.24 -4.49 15.61
CA GLY A 116 -14.40 -3.64 15.31
C GLY A 116 -14.64 -3.44 13.81
N CYS A 117 -13.87 -4.09 12.93
CA CYS A 117 -13.93 -3.87 11.50
C CYS A 117 -14.91 -4.81 10.80
N GLU A 118 -15.60 -4.26 9.80
CA GLU A 118 -16.52 -5.03 8.96
C GLU A 118 -15.76 -6.01 8.03
N HIS A 119 -16.34 -7.18 7.78
CA HIS A 119 -15.80 -8.18 6.83
C HIS A 119 -16.88 -8.68 5.87
N CYS A 120 -16.51 -9.48 4.85
CA CYS A 120 -17.43 -10.04 3.85
C CYS A 120 -18.41 -11.09 4.41
N ALA A 121 -19.25 -10.74 5.38
CA ALA A 121 -20.36 -11.55 5.83
C ALA A 121 -21.52 -10.65 6.27
N CYS A 122 -22.76 -11.09 6.04
CA CYS A 122 -23.95 -10.33 6.44
C CYS A 122 -24.38 -10.64 7.86
N ASN A 123 -24.93 -9.64 8.55
CA ASN A 123 -25.68 -9.87 9.78
C ASN A 123 -26.97 -10.65 9.44
N THR A 124 -27.27 -11.66 10.26
CA THR A 124 -28.48 -12.49 10.12
C THR A 124 -29.70 -11.90 10.85
N GLN A 125 -29.47 -10.89 11.68
CA GLN A 125 -30.50 -10.21 12.46
C GLN A 125 -30.31 -8.70 12.34
N PRO A 126 -31.40 -7.91 12.42
CA PRO A 126 -31.30 -6.46 12.48
C PRO A 126 -30.44 -6.03 13.68
N PRO A 127 -29.68 -4.93 13.57
CA PRO A 127 -28.89 -4.42 14.68
C PRO A 127 -29.81 -4.14 15.87
N SER A 128 -29.48 -4.73 17.02
CA SER A 128 -30.25 -4.51 18.26
C SER A 128 -29.93 -3.12 18.80
N CYS A 129 -30.64 -2.11 18.32
CA CYS A 129 -30.52 -0.77 18.88
C CYS A 129 -31.28 -0.70 20.20
N PRO A 130 -30.64 -0.32 21.31
CA PRO A 130 -31.37 -0.03 22.53
C PRO A 130 -32.36 1.11 22.29
N PRO A 131 -33.54 1.09 22.93
CA PRO A 131 -34.48 2.19 22.82
C PRO A 131 -33.83 3.48 23.32
N VAL A 132 -34.04 4.56 22.59
CA VAL A 132 -33.48 5.87 22.88
C VAL A 132 -34.19 6.46 24.11
N MET A 133 -33.57 6.32 25.29
CA MET A 133 -34.12 6.84 26.54
C MET A 133 -33.61 8.26 26.82
N CYS A 134 -34.25 9.27 26.22
CA CYS A 134 -33.90 10.68 26.42
C CYS A 134 -35.13 11.46 26.90
N ARG A 135 -34.93 12.50 27.73
CA ARG A 135 -36.01 13.40 28.22
C ARG A 135 -36.42 14.49 27.22
N MET A 136 -35.81 14.52 26.04
CA MET A 136 -36.03 15.57 25.04
C MET A 136 -36.89 15.05 23.88
N TYR A 137 -37.78 15.90 23.39
CA TYR A 137 -38.59 15.63 22.20
C TYR A 137 -37.97 16.31 20.97
N CYS A 138 -37.80 15.56 19.88
CA CYS A 138 -37.28 16.05 18.63
C CYS A 138 -38.35 15.94 17.54
N ALA A 139 -38.85 17.07 17.02
CA ALA A 139 -39.91 17.08 15.99
C ALA A 139 -39.48 16.37 14.68
N ASN A 140 -38.20 16.46 14.33
CA ASN A 140 -37.61 15.82 13.15
C ASN A 140 -36.92 14.48 13.47
N GLY A 141 -37.15 13.92 14.65
CA GLY A 141 -36.53 12.66 15.10
C GLY A 141 -35.09 12.82 15.61
N PHE A 142 -34.49 11.68 16.00
CA PHE A 142 -33.16 11.58 16.60
C PHE A 142 -32.08 11.29 15.56
N LYS A 143 -30.85 11.74 15.81
CA LYS A 143 -29.68 11.47 14.96
C LYS A 143 -29.20 10.04 15.11
N ASN A 144 -28.69 9.48 14.02
CA ASN A 144 -28.06 8.16 13.98
C ASN A 144 -26.54 8.26 14.20
N ASN A 145 -25.97 7.29 14.90
CA ASN A 145 -24.52 7.15 15.05
C ASN A 145 -23.93 6.52 13.78
N SER A 146 -22.91 7.15 13.18
CA SER A 146 -22.28 6.68 11.94
C SER A 146 -21.61 5.29 12.06
N THR A 147 -21.28 4.86 13.27
CA THR A 147 -20.59 3.59 13.53
C THR A 147 -21.56 2.44 13.81
N THR A 148 -22.73 2.71 14.40
CA THR A 148 -23.70 1.68 14.78
C THR A 148 -25.02 1.75 14.04
N GLY A 149 -25.30 2.85 13.33
CA GLY A 149 -26.59 3.14 12.72
C GLY A 149 -27.71 3.46 13.74
N CYS A 150 -27.46 3.32 15.03
CA CYS A 150 -28.47 3.50 16.07
C CYS A 150 -28.69 4.96 16.43
N GLN A 151 -29.93 5.29 16.77
CA GLN A 151 -30.29 6.62 17.24
C GLN A 151 -29.69 6.93 18.62
N TYR A 152 -29.30 8.18 18.85
CA TYR A 152 -28.79 8.66 20.14
C TYR A 152 -29.46 9.98 20.54
N CYS A 153 -29.27 10.44 21.78
CA CYS A 153 -29.90 11.66 22.33
C CYS A 153 -29.40 12.96 21.68
N ALA A 154 -29.73 13.19 20.40
CA ALA A 154 -29.51 14.43 19.69
C ALA A 154 -30.57 14.60 18.61
N CYS A 155 -31.17 15.79 18.50
CA CYS A 155 -32.16 16.06 17.46
C CYS A 155 -31.51 16.21 16.09
N GLN A 156 -32.20 15.72 15.06
CA GLN A 156 -31.91 16.12 13.68
C GLN A 156 -32.16 17.63 13.54
N LYS A 157 -31.31 18.30 12.75
CA LYS A 157 -31.48 19.72 12.46
C LYS A 157 -32.62 19.91 11.48
#